data_AF-I1CSX9-F1
#
_entry.id   AF-I1CSX9-F1
#
_cell.length_a   1.000
_cell.length_b   1.000
_cell.length_c   1.000
_cell.angle_alpha   90.00
_cell.angle_beta   90.00
_cell.angle_gamma   90.00
#
_symmetry.space_group_name_H-M   'P 1'
#
loop_
_entity.id
_entity.type
_entity.pdbx_description
1 polymer ?
#
loop_
_entity_poly.entity_id
_entity_poly.type
_entity_poly.pdbx_seq_one_letter_code
_entity_poly.pdbx_strand_id
1 'polypeptide(L)'
;MLYKHVYNVATIHKVTSLFSGREIRFKGRLSGVAERTGQQWAKRLRNEPEWDIFEKQTNKDKQKIGMLQQEHKEYIINLYDQNPQARVVDIVESLTKSFENFSLKETSVRNFMKTECNLSFKRATLRSSERNSEDKLRQRFEWVERWTSTDMNYLSNCVFVDESGFDINMRPPSAWSTVGIPAIVETKSTKATSHTILGAISAMGVVDIELRVAEKPKQRRIDGVGRKRKHTPNVKKSKGTTAGHYLNFIQKNPK
;
A
#
# COMPACT_ATOMS: atom_id res chain seq x y z
N MET A 1 -7.64 11.10 -33.31
CA MET A 1 -6.51 11.69 -34.06
C MET A 1 -7.01 12.88 -34.85
N LEU A 2 -6.17 13.81 -35.33
CA LEU A 2 -6.38 14.61 -36.58
C LEU A 2 -6.04 16.12 -36.59
N TYR A 3 -5.06 16.65 -35.84
CA TYR A 3 -4.51 17.97 -36.26
C TYR A 3 -2.98 18.09 -36.24
N LYS A 4 -2.26 17.35 -35.38
CA LYS A 4 -0.77 17.37 -35.39
C LYS A 4 -0.08 16.42 -36.39
N HIS A 5 -0.81 15.63 -37.17
CA HIS A 5 -0.23 14.70 -38.14
C HIS A 5 -0.60 14.97 -39.60
N VAL A 6 -1.40 16.00 -39.89
CA VAL A 6 -1.87 16.26 -41.26
C VAL A 6 -1.20 17.47 -41.90
N TYR A 7 -0.81 18.49 -41.12
CA TYR A 7 -0.19 19.71 -41.67
C TYR A 7 0.99 20.19 -40.80
N ASN A 8 2.10 20.54 -41.45
CA ASN A 8 3.29 21.09 -40.80
C ASN A 8 3.00 22.54 -40.32
N VAL A 9 3.64 22.98 -39.23
CA VAL A 9 3.59 24.36 -38.71
C VAL A 9 3.84 25.40 -39.80
N ALA A 10 4.77 25.13 -40.73
CA ALA A 10 5.04 25.98 -41.89
C ALA A 10 3.83 26.17 -42.82
N THR A 11 3.04 25.11 -43.00
CA THR A 11 1.80 25.12 -43.79
C THR A 11 0.74 26.01 -43.12
N ILE A 12 0.65 25.98 -41.79
CA ILE A 12 -0.30 26.77 -41.01
C ILE A 12 0.09 28.25 -41.01
N HIS A 13 1.39 28.59 -40.87
CA HIS A 13 1.88 29.96 -41.00
C HIS A 13 1.62 30.55 -42.40
N LYS A 14 1.71 29.73 -43.45
CA LYS A 14 1.38 30.15 -44.82
C LYS A 14 -0.11 30.45 -44.96
N VAL A 15 -0.98 29.67 -44.30
CA VAL A 15 -2.43 29.89 -44.25
C VAL A 15 -2.79 31.17 -43.48
N THR A 16 -2.16 31.45 -42.33
CA THR A 16 -2.40 32.69 -41.57
C THR A 16 -1.91 33.93 -42.29
N SER A 17 -0.78 33.86 -43.01
CA SER A 17 -0.31 34.97 -43.83
C SER A 17 -1.30 35.36 -44.95
N LEU A 18 -2.05 34.38 -45.48
CA LEU A 18 -3.10 34.61 -46.48
C LEU A 18 -4.38 35.23 -45.89
N PHE A 19 -4.52 35.29 -44.57
CA PHE A 19 -5.65 35.91 -43.88
C PHE A 19 -5.39 37.36 -43.43
N SER A 20 -4.18 37.88 -43.64
CA SER A 20 -3.74 39.20 -43.14
C SER A 20 -4.14 40.41 -44.01
N GLY A 21 -4.83 40.20 -45.14
CA GLY A 21 -5.41 41.27 -45.94
C GLY A 21 -6.86 41.54 -45.55
N ARG A 22 -7.34 42.79 -45.73
CA ARG A 22 -8.73 43.25 -45.44
C ARG A 22 -9.86 42.48 -46.15
N GLU A 23 -9.56 41.38 -46.83
CA GLU A 23 -10.52 40.46 -47.40
C GLU A 23 -10.14 39.01 -47.01
N ILE A 24 -10.75 38.50 -45.93
CA ILE A 24 -10.52 37.15 -45.39
C ILE A 24 -11.19 36.12 -46.34
N ARG A 25 -10.59 35.89 -47.51
CA ARG A 25 -10.96 34.81 -48.45
C ARG A 25 -9.83 33.79 -48.52
N PHE A 26 -10.10 32.57 -48.05
CA PHE A 26 -9.14 31.47 -48.12
C PHE A 26 -8.85 31.09 -49.58
N LYS A 27 -7.62 31.28 -50.04
CA LYS A 27 -7.16 30.82 -51.37
C LYS A 27 -6.52 29.44 -51.24
N GLY A 28 -7.35 28.39 -51.34
CA GLY A 28 -6.97 27.02 -50.99
C GLY A 28 -5.91 26.31 -51.84
N ARG A 29 -5.49 26.88 -52.99
CA ARG A 29 -4.53 26.21 -53.88
C ARG A 29 -3.09 26.20 -53.38
N LEU A 30 -2.71 27.04 -52.40
CA LEU A 30 -1.30 27.21 -51.99
C LEU A 30 -0.90 26.54 -50.67
N SER A 31 -1.86 25.96 -49.93
CA SER A 31 -1.68 25.59 -48.53
C SER A 31 -1.86 24.11 -48.22
N GLY A 32 -2.21 23.25 -49.18
CA GLY A 32 -2.43 21.82 -48.92
C GLY A 32 -3.60 21.49 -47.98
N VAL A 33 -4.28 22.49 -47.42
CA VAL A 33 -5.46 22.33 -46.55
C VAL A 33 -6.72 22.29 -47.41
N ALA A 34 -7.61 21.33 -47.13
CA ALA A 34 -8.90 21.23 -47.81
C ALA A 34 -9.68 22.56 -47.72
N GLU A 35 -10.25 23.01 -48.84
CA GLU A 35 -10.89 24.33 -48.96
C GLU A 35 -11.97 24.57 -47.91
N ARG A 36 -12.80 23.56 -47.66
CA ARG A 36 -13.85 23.60 -46.63
C ARG A 36 -13.31 23.84 -45.22
N THR A 37 -12.17 23.24 -44.88
CA THR A 37 -11.52 23.41 -43.57
C THR A 37 -10.93 24.81 -43.44
N GLY A 38 -10.28 25.30 -44.49
CA GLY A 38 -9.76 26.67 -44.52
C GLY A 38 -10.86 27.73 -44.40
N GLN A 39 -12.00 27.53 -45.07
CA GLN A 39 -13.18 28.40 -44.95
C GLN A 39 -13.79 28.37 -43.54
N GLN A 40 -13.86 27.20 -42.89
CA GLN A 40 -14.34 27.08 -41.51
C GLN A 40 -13.43 27.82 -40.53
N TRP A 41 -12.10 27.68 -40.68
CA TRP A 41 -11.14 28.42 -39.87
C TRP A 41 -11.26 29.93 -40.08
N ALA A 42 -11.38 30.37 -41.34
CA ALA A 42 -11.60 31.78 -41.69
C ALA A 42 -12.89 32.35 -41.08
N LYS A 43 -13.95 31.54 -41.00
CA LYS A 43 -15.21 31.93 -40.36
C LYS A 43 -15.03 32.04 -38.84
N ARG A 44 -14.29 31.11 -38.22
CA ARG A 44 -14.07 31.11 -36.77
C ARG A 44 -13.15 32.23 -36.31
N LEU A 45 -12.04 32.47 -36.99
CA LEU A 45 -11.13 33.61 -36.75
C LEU A 45 -11.83 34.98 -36.89
N ARG A 46 -12.85 35.08 -37.76
CA ARG A 46 -13.68 36.30 -37.87
C ARG A 46 -14.54 36.55 -36.63
N ASN A 47 -15.01 35.49 -35.99
CA ASN A 47 -15.89 35.57 -34.83
C ASN A 47 -15.11 35.57 -33.51
N GLU A 48 -13.97 34.89 -33.46
CA GLU A 48 -13.10 34.69 -32.31
C GLU A 48 -11.65 35.02 -32.72
N PRO A 49 -11.23 36.30 -32.72
CA PRO A 49 -9.89 36.71 -33.17
C PRO A 49 -8.75 36.14 -32.30
N GLU A 50 -9.03 35.82 -31.05
CA GLU A 50 -8.10 35.20 -30.10
C GLU A 50 -8.08 33.67 -30.19
N TRP A 51 -8.84 33.06 -31.11
CA TRP A 51 -8.87 31.61 -31.25
C TRP A 51 -7.52 31.07 -31.71
N ASP A 52 -6.84 30.33 -30.83
CA ASP A 52 -5.58 29.67 -31.15
C ASP A 52 -5.81 28.48 -32.10
N ILE A 53 -5.50 28.69 -33.37
CA ILE A 53 -5.55 27.67 -34.42
C ILE A 53 -4.55 26.54 -34.22
N PHE A 54 -3.50 26.76 -33.41
CA PHE A 54 -2.46 25.78 -33.12
C PHE A 54 -2.84 24.87 -31.94
N GLU A 55 -3.86 25.26 -31.18
CA GLU A 55 -4.32 24.47 -30.05
C GLU A 55 -4.97 23.18 -30.55
N LYS A 56 -4.47 22.05 -30.03
CA LYS A 56 -5.03 20.74 -30.35
C LYS A 56 -6.45 20.69 -29.79
N GLN A 57 -7.44 20.81 -30.67
CA GLN A 57 -8.88 20.61 -30.38
C GLN A 57 -9.17 19.12 -30.09
N THR A 58 -8.47 18.51 -29.14
CA THR A 58 -8.78 17.17 -28.62
C THR A 58 -9.83 17.33 -27.54
N ASN A 59 -11.10 17.07 -27.87
CA ASN A 59 -12.18 16.69 -26.94
C ASN A 59 -12.15 17.35 -25.54
N LYS A 60 -11.76 18.62 -25.39
CA LYS A 60 -11.78 19.30 -24.09
C LYS A 60 -13.21 19.36 -23.55
N ASP A 61 -14.18 19.51 -24.46
CA ASP A 61 -15.61 19.61 -24.13
C ASP A 61 -16.31 18.24 -23.94
N LYS A 62 -15.61 17.12 -24.18
CA LYS A 62 -16.18 15.77 -24.00
C LYS A 62 -15.66 15.07 -22.75
N GLN A 63 -15.11 15.81 -21.80
CA GLN A 63 -14.81 15.25 -20.49
C GLN A 63 -16.17 14.98 -19.81
N LYS A 64 -16.63 13.73 -19.89
CA LYS A 64 -17.85 13.30 -19.19
C LYS A 64 -17.69 13.73 -17.74
N ILE A 65 -18.61 14.56 -17.25
CA ILE A 65 -18.76 14.84 -15.82
C ILE A 65 -18.89 13.47 -15.16
N GLY A 66 -17.89 13.11 -14.35
CA GLY A 66 -17.82 11.80 -13.72
C GLY A 66 -19.06 11.58 -12.86
N MET A 67 -19.56 10.35 -12.78
CA MET A 67 -20.65 10.03 -11.87
C MET A 67 -20.27 10.33 -10.40
N LEU A 68 -18.97 10.27 -10.09
CA LEU A 68 -18.42 10.67 -8.80
C LEU A 68 -18.09 12.17 -8.80
N GLN A 69 -18.45 12.82 -7.70
CA GLN A 69 -18.44 14.28 -7.49
C GLN A 69 -17.69 14.60 -6.20
N GLN A 70 -17.53 15.89 -5.89
CA GLN A 70 -16.80 16.35 -4.72
C GLN A 70 -17.35 15.79 -3.40
N GLU A 71 -18.68 15.72 -3.24
CA GLU A 71 -19.34 15.14 -2.05
C GLU A 71 -18.96 13.67 -1.84
N HIS A 72 -18.91 12.89 -2.93
CA HIS A 72 -18.48 11.49 -2.90
C HIS A 72 -17.01 11.36 -2.52
N LYS A 73 -16.16 12.30 -2.96
CA LYS A 73 -14.73 12.33 -2.60
C LYS A 73 -14.54 12.55 -1.10
N GLU A 74 -15.24 13.52 -0.52
CA GLU A 74 -15.18 13.80 0.92
C GLU A 74 -15.68 12.62 1.75
N TYR A 75 -16.78 12.00 1.32
CA TYR A 75 -17.30 10.79 1.94
C TYR A 75 -16.31 9.62 1.93
N ILE A 76 -15.68 9.36 0.78
CA ILE A 76 -14.66 8.31 0.63
C ILE A 76 -13.44 8.57 1.54
N ILE A 77 -12.98 9.82 1.62
CA ILE A 77 -11.83 10.19 2.47
C ILE A 77 -12.16 9.93 3.94
N ASN A 78 -13.31 10.41 4.42
CA ASN A 78 -13.74 10.22 5.81
C ASN A 78 -13.87 8.72 6.18
N LEU A 79 -14.41 7.90 5.27
CA LEU A 79 -14.49 6.44 5.49
C LEU A 79 -13.10 5.80 5.68
N TYR A 80 -12.09 6.23 4.92
CA TYR A 80 -10.73 5.71 5.05
C TYR A 80 -9.98 6.27 6.25
N ASP A 81 -10.29 7.49 6.71
CA ASP A 81 -9.74 8.03 7.95
C ASP A 81 -10.26 7.25 9.17
N GLN A 82 -11.54 6.87 9.17
CA GLN A 82 -12.15 6.07 10.24
C GLN A 82 -11.76 4.60 10.18
N ASN A 83 -11.67 4.02 8.98
CA ASN A 83 -11.29 2.63 8.78
C ASN A 83 -10.30 2.48 7.61
N PRO A 84 -8.98 2.66 7.86
CA PRO A 84 -7.95 2.57 6.81
C PRO A 84 -7.84 1.20 6.13
N GLN A 85 -8.46 0.16 6.71
CA GLN A 85 -8.46 -1.21 6.19
C GLN A 85 -9.73 -1.55 5.38
N ALA A 86 -10.65 -0.60 5.20
CA ALA A 86 -11.89 -0.81 4.45
C ALA A 86 -11.61 -1.28 3.01
N ARG A 87 -12.34 -2.30 2.55
CA ARG A 87 -12.22 -2.79 1.17
C ARG A 87 -13.00 -1.89 0.24
N VAL A 88 -12.54 -1.78 -1.01
CA VAL A 88 -13.24 -0.95 -2.02
C VAL A 88 -14.67 -1.43 -2.26
N VAL A 89 -14.95 -2.74 -2.12
CA VAL A 89 -16.32 -3.30 -2.19
C VAL A 89 -17.23 -2.70 -1.12
N ASP A 90 -16.74 -2.62 0.12
CA ASP A 90 -17.50 -2.06 1.25
C ASP A 90 -17.80 -0.58 1.00
N ILE A 91 -16.87 0.16 0.38
CA ILE A 91 -17.06 1.56 -0.01
C ILE A 91 -18.11 1.69 -1.12
N VAL A 92 -18.10 0.82 -2.13
CA VAL A 92 -19.14 0.82 -3.17
C VAL A 92 -20.51 0.58 -2.55
N GLU A 93 -20.63 -0.37 -1.63
CA GLU A 93 -21.88 -0.64 -0.92
C GLU A 93 -22.32 0.57 -0.07
N SER A 94 -21.38 1.17 0.68
CA SER A 94 -21.64 2.35 1.50
C SER A 94 -22.08 3.56 0.67
N LEU A 95 -21.40 3.82 -0.46
CA LEU A 95 -21.79 4.86 -1.41
C LEU A 95 -23.17 4.60 -2.01
N THR A 96 -23.46 3.35 -2.39
CA THR A 96 -24.76 2.98 -2.97
C THR A 96 -25.89 3.11 -1.95
N LYS A 97 -25.62 2.91 -0.65
CA LYS A 97 -26.60 3.12 0.43
C LYS A 97 -26.79 4.59 0.77
N SER A 98 -25.72 5.37 0.78
CA SER A 98 -25.74 6.79 1.19
C SER A 98 -26.20 7.74 0.08
N PHE A 99 -26.08 7.35 -1.19
CA PHE A 99 -26.46 8.18 -2.34
C PHE A 99 -27.43 7.43 -3.25
N GLU A 100 -28.62 8.00 -3.48
CA GLU A 100 -29.64 7.40 -4.34
C GLU A 100 -29.21 7.36 -5.82
N ASN A 101 -29.64 6.31 -6.55
CA ASN A 101 -29.42 6.14 -8.00
C ASN A 101 -27.97 5.95 -8.48
N PHE A 102 -27.08 5.39 -7.64
CA PHE A 102 -25.73 5.03 -8.06
C PHE A 102 -25.56 3.53 -8.27
N SER A 103 -25.11 3.13 -9.46
CA SER A 103 -24.56 1.78 -9.72
C SER A 103 -23.11 1.90 -10.15
N LEU A 104 -22.20 1.76 -9.19
CA LEU A 104 -20.77 1.94 -9.40
C LEU A 104 -20.06 0.60 -9.56
N LYS A 105 -19.20 0.49 -10.56
CA LYS A 105 -18.22 -0.60 -10.64
C LYS A 105 -17.08 -0.32 -9.66
N GLU A 106 -16.62 -1.34 -8.96
CA GLU A 106 -15.48 -1.25 -8.04
C GLU A 106 -14.23 -0.65 -8.71
N THR A 107 -13.98 -0.96 -9.98
CA THR A 107 -12.87 -0.40 -10.77
C THR A 107 -12.98 1.11 -10.96
N SER A 108 -14.19 1.65 -11.08
CA SER A 108 -14.43 3.09 -11.22
C SER A 108 -14.11 3.82 -9.92
N VAL A 109 -14.57 3.27 -8.79
CA VAL A 109 -14.25 3.82 -7.45
C VAL A 109 -12.74 3.74 -7.19
N ARG A 110 -12.10 2.61 -7.51
CA ARG A 110 -10.65 2.44 -7.34
C ARG A 110 -9.83 3.45 -8.14
N ASN A 111 -10.24 3.75 -9.38
CA ASN A 111 -9.56 4.76 -10.19
C ASN A 111 -9.77 6.16 -9.61
N PHE A 112 -11.01 6.49 -9.23
CA PHE A 112 -11.34 7.78 -8.62
C PHE A 112 -10.58 8.02 -7.30
N MET A 113 -10.46 6.99 -6.46
CA MET A 113 -9.66 7.04 -5.23
C MET A 113 -8.19 7.40 -5.52
N LYS A 114 -7.62 6.86 -6.60
CA LYS A 114 -6.22 7.13 -6.99
C LYS A 114 -6.02 8.50 -7.61
N THR A 115 -6.92 8.92 -8.49
CA THR A 115 -6.75 10.15 -9.29
C THR A 115 -7.30 11.39 -8.60
N GLU A 116 -8.47 11.28 -7.97
CA GLU A 116 -9.20 12.41 -7.39
C GLU A 116 -9.04 12.50 -5.87
N CYS A 117 -9.03 11.36 -5.15
CA CYS A 117 -8.85 11.35 -3.69
C CYS A 117 -7.37 11.28 -3.26
N ASN A 118 -6.43 11.14 -4.19
CA ASN A 118 -4.99 10.97 -3.95
C ASN A 118 -4.65 9.83 -2.96
N LEU A 119 -5.49 8.81 -2.89
CA LEU A 119 -5.29 7.64 -2.02
C LEU A 119 -4.40 6.62 -2.71
N SER A 120 -3.48 6.02 -1.94
CA SER A 120 -2.58 4.97 -2.40
C SER A 120 -2.65 3.75 -1.49
N PHE A 121 -2.67 2.57 -2.10
CA PHE A 121 -2.65 1.32 -1.35
C PHE A 121 -1.22 1.00 -0.90
N LYS A 122 -1.00 0.99 0.42
CA LYS A 122 0.30 0.73 1.04
C LYS A 122 0.20 -0.45 2.00
N ARG A 123 1.32 -1.15 2.22
CA ARG A 123 1.41 -2.22 3.22
C ARG A 123 1.27 -1.61 4.62
N ALA A 124 0.23 -2.01 5.34
CA ALA A 124 0.02 -1.60 6.72
C ALA A 124 1.05 -2.25 7.65
N THR A 125 1.61 -1.46 8.57
CA THR A 125 2.42 -1.98 9.67
C THR A 125 1.52 -2.11 10.89
N LEU A 126 1.20 -3.34 11.27
CA LEU A 126 0.41 -3.61 12.47
C LEU A 126 1.27 -3.30 13.70
N ARG A 127 0.75 -2.46 14.59
CA ARG A 127 1.33 -2.17 15.90
C ARG A 127 0.28 -2.51 16.94
N SER A 128 0.67 -3.12 18.05
CA SER A 128 -0.28 -3.36 19.15
C SER A 128 -0.73 -2.03 19.73
N SER A 129 -2.03 -1.90 20.02
CA SER A 129 -2.60 -0.73 20.70
C SER A 129 -1.92 -0.50 22.05
N GLU A 130 -1.62 -1.58 22.76
CA GLU A 130 -0.87 -1.57 24.03
C GLU A 130 0.50 -0.90 23.92
N ARG A 131 1.18 -0.97 22.76
CA ARG A 131 2.48 -0.28 22.59
C ARG A 131 2.32 1.23 22.75
N ASN A 132 1.19 1.79 22.35
CA ASN A 132 0.91 3.22 22.38
C ASN A 132 0.01 3.62 23.57
N SER A 133 -0.13 2.77 24.60
CA SER A 133 -0.76 3.23 25.84
C SER A 133 0.10 4.33 26.47
N GLU A 134 -0.56 5.27 27.15
CA GLU A 134 0.11 6.41 27.80
C GLU A 134 1.15 5.93 28.82
N ASP A 135 0.82 4.87 29.58
CA ASP A 135 1.75 4.22 30.50
C ASP A 135 2.99 3.66 29.78
N LYS A 136 2.84 3.00 28.63
CA LYS A 136 3.97 2.43 27.87
C LYS A 136 4.77 3.50 27.16
N LEU A 137 4.16 4.60 26.77
CA LEU A 137 4.86 5.78 26.25
C LEU A 137 5.71 6.42 27.34
N ARG A 138 5.13 6.65 28.52
CA ARG A 138 5.83 7.18 29.69
C ARG A 138 6.97 6.27 30.13
N GLN A 139 6.74 4.96 30.24
CA GLN A 139 7.79 3.98 30.57
C GLN A 139 8.96 4.03 29.57
N ARG A 140 8.67 4.18 28.27
CA ARG A 140 9.71 4.31 27.24
C ARG A 140 10.46 5.64 27.38
N PHE A 141 9.75 6.73 27.64
CA PHE A 141 10.35 8.04 27.84
C PHE A 141 11.29 8.05 29.06
N GLU A 142 10.80 7.60 30.22
CA GLU A 142 11.59 7.47 31.45
C GLU A 142 12.80 6.53 31.26
N TRP A 143 12.63 5.44 30.50
CA TRP A 143 13.74 4.53 30.17
C TRP A 143 14.79 5.24 29.31
N VAL A 144 14.39 5.96 28.27
CA VAL A 144 15.31 6.70 27.40
C VAL A 144 16.05 7.79 28.17
N GLU A 145 15.36 8.62 28.97
CA GLU A 145 16.02 9.63 29.80
C GLU A 145 17.03 9.02 30.75
N ARG A 146 16.64 7.93 31.44
CA ARG A 146 17.53 7.23 32.38
C ARG A 146 18.82 6.79 31.69
N TRP A 147 18.72 6.13 30.54
CA TRP A 147 19.91 5.63 29.85
C TRP A 147 20.68 6.70 29.10
N THR A 148 20.04 7.77 28.65
CA THR A 148 20.72 8.93 28.05
C THR A 148 21.59 9.67 29.07
N SER A 149 21.22 9.63 30.36
CA SER A 149 22.03 10.21 31.44
C SER A 149 23.23 9.35 31.85
N THR A 150 23.38 8.14 31.30
CA THR A 150 24.53 7.25 31.54
C THR A 150 25.54 7.36 30.40
N ASP A 151 26.74 6.79 30.56
CA ASP A 151 27.74 6.65 29.50
C ASP A 151 27.34 5.62 28.41
N MET A 152 26.05 5.35 28.21
CA MET A 152 25.59 4.36 27.24
C MET A 152 25.88 4.82 25.81
N ASN A 153 26.69 4.04 25.09
CA ASN A 153 27.03 4.25 23.69
C ASN A 153 26.78 2.96 22.91
N TYR A 154 25.70 2.95 22.12
CA TYR A 154 25.29 1.80 21.31
C TYR A 154 26.37 1.28 20.35
N LEU A 155 27.33 2.13 19.99
CA LEU A 155 28.41 1.77 19.07
C LEU A 155 29.63 1.14 19.76
N SER A 156 29.85 1.39 21.05
CA SER A 156 31.10 0.99 21.72
C SER A 156 30.92 0.11 22.95
N ASN A 157 29.84 0.28 23.73
CA ASN A 157 29.72 -0.39 25.04
C ASN A 157 28.40 -1.16 25.24
N CYS A 158 27.63 -1.38 24.18
CA CYS A 158 26.38 -2.12 24.24
C CYS A 158 26.43 -3.45 23.48
N VAL A 159 25.80 -4.47 24.06
CA VAL A 159 25.46 -5.73 23.41
C VAL A 159 23.96 -5.96 23.56
N PHE A 160 23.28 -6.19 22.44
CA PHE A 160 21.85 -6.48 22.38
C PHE A 160 21.66 -7.99 22.31
N VAL A 161 20.81 -8.51 23.19
CA VAL A 161 20.46 -9.94 23.23
C VAL A 161 18.98 -10.10 22.93
N ASP A 162 18.65 -10.91 21.94
CA ASP A 162 17.25 -11.18 21.56
C ASP A 162 17.06 -12.61 21.06
N GLU A 163 15.82 -13.09 21.14
CA GLU A 163 15.41 -14.39 20.61
C GLU A 163 14.57 -14.22 19.35
N SER A 164 14.98 -14.88 18.26
CA SER A 164 14.21 -14.97 17.03
C SER A 164 13.75 -16.40 16.77
N GLY A 165 12.43 -16.60 16.69
CA GLY A 165 11.84 -17.88 16.32
C GLY A 165 11.70 -18.05 14.81
N PHE A 166 12.02 -19.24 14.30
CA PHE A 166 11.82 -19.64 12.91
C PHE A 166 11.19 -21.03 12.84
N ASP A 167 10.11 -21.13 12.07
CA ASP A 167 9.52 -22.41 11.72
C ASP A 167 10.23 -22.94 10.45
N ILE A 168 10.67 -24.20 10.46
CA ILE A 168 11.27 -24.84 9.27
C ILE A 168 10.29 -24.82 8.09
N ASN A 169 8.99 -24.78 8.36
CA ASN A 169 7.95 -24.69 7.35
C ASN A 169 7.53 -23.25 7.00
N MET A 170 8.31 -22.22 7.35
CA MET A 170 8.03 -20.85 6.90
C MET A 170 8.08 -20.79 5.36
N ARG A 171 6.90 -20.81 4.74
CA ARG A 171 6.72 -20.53 3.31
C ARG A 171 6.41 -19.05 3.15
N PRO A 172 6.86 -18.39 2.06
CA PRO A 172 6.38 -17.06 1.72
C PRO A 172 4.85 -17.05 1.73
N PRO A 173 4.19 -15.98 2.23
CA PRO A 173 2.73 -15.90 2.29
C PRO A 173 2.09 -15.69 0.89
N SER A 174 2.83 -16.00 -0.18
CA SER A 174 2.45 -15.78 -1.57
C SER A 174 2.16 -17.12 -2.23
N ALA A 175 0.96 -17.26 -2.76
CA ALA A 175 0.55 -18.39 -3.58
C ALA A 175 -0.15 -17.85 -4.82
N TRP A 176 0.15 -18.44 -5.97
CA TRP A 176 -0.52 -18.12 -7.23
C TRP A 176 -1.77 -18.99 -7.37
N SER A 177 -2.86 -18.40 -7.83
CA SER A 177 -4.08 -19.11 -8.21
C SER A 177 -4.70 -18.44 -9.42
N THR A 178 -5.53 -19.18 -10.13
CA THR A 178 -6.29 -18.67 -11.27
C THR A 178 -7.25 -17.58 -10.81
N VAL A 179 -7.48 -16.60 -11.69
CA VAL A 179 -8.35 -15.46 -11.40
C VAL A 179 -9.76 -15.97 -11.05
N GLY A 180 -10.23 -15.62 -9.85
CA GLY A 180 -11.54 -16.03 -9.34
C GLY A 180 -11.52 -17.28 -8.45
N ILE A 181 -10.38 -17.95 -8.28
CA ILE A 181 -10.23 -19.12 -7.41
C ILE A 181 -9.30 -18.78 -6.24
N PRO A 182 -9.69 -19.03 -4.98
CA PRO A 182 -8.79 -18.84 -3.85
C PRO A 182 -7.58 -19.78 -3.94
N ALA A 183 -6.38 -19.25 -3.72
CA ALA A 183 -5.16 -20.04 -3.59
C ALA A 183 -5.20 -20.80 -2.24
N ILE A 184 -5.76 -22.00 -2.24
CA ILE A 184 -5.83 -22.85 -1.05
C ILE A 184 -4.62 -23.77 -1.05
N VAL A 185 -3.73 -23.59 -0.07
CA VAL A 185 -2.58 -24.48 0.14
C VAL A 185 -2.87 -25.35 1.35
N GLU A 186 -3.20 -26.62 1.12
CA GLU A 186 -3.26 -27.61 2.19
C GLU A 186 -1.84 -27.95 2.65
N THR A 187 -1.43 -27.36 3.76
CA THR A 187 -0.21 -27.80 4.46
C THR A 187 -0.58 -28.85 5.49
N LYS A 188 0.07 -30.01 5.45
CA LYS A 188 0.03 -30.95 6.58
C LYS A 188 0.42 -30.17 7.84
N SER A 189 -0.47 -30.10 8.83
CA SER A 189 -0.18 -29.57 10.17
C SER A 189 0.73 -30.53 10.96
N THR A 190 1.79 -31.03 10.33
CA THR A 190 3.01 -31.36 11.06
C THR A 190 3.58 -30.02 11.49
N LYS A 191 3.33 -29.61 12.74
CA LYS A 191 4.13 -28.57 13.40
C LYS A 191 5.58 -29.00 13.21
N ALA A 192 6.25 -28.44 12.22
CA ALA A 192 7.65 -28.70 12.03
C ALA A 192 8.35 -28.20 13.28
N THR A 193 9.52 -28.78 13.54
CA THR A 193 10.31 -28.38 14.69
C THR A 193 10.63 -26.89 14.55
N SER A 194 9.98 -26.05 15.35
CA SER A 194 10.29 -24.63 15.44
C SER A 194 11.62 -24.48 16.19
N HIS A 195 12.54 -23.77 15.58
CA HIS A 195 13.81 -23.45 16.19
C HIS A 195 13.77 -21.99 16.63
N THR A 196 14.47 -21.67 17.70
CA THR A 196 14.68 -20.30 18.11
C THR A 196 16.18 -20.05 18.17
N ILE A 197 16.64 -18.94 17.64
CA ILE A 197 18.02 -18.49 17.79
C ILE A 197 18.01 -17.43 18.87
N LEU A 198 18.83 -17.64 19.90
CA LEU A 198 19.19 -16.62 20.86
C LEU A 198 20.50 -15.99 20.39
N GLY A 199 20.50 -14.70 20.07
CA GLY A 199 21.65 -14.02 19.51
C GLY A 199 22.05 -12.81 20.34
N ALA A 200 23.35 -12.59 20.47
CA ALA A 200 23.96 -11.36 20.96
C ALA A 200 24.64 -10.62 19.80
N ILE A 201 24.31 -9.34 19.62
CA ILE A 201 24.93 -8.47 18.62
C ILE A 201 25.40 -7.16 19.25
N SER A 202 26.48 -6.62 18.74
CA SER A 202 26.98 -5.28 19.05
C SER A 202 27.19 -4.52 17.74
N ALA A 203 27.53 -3.24 17.82
CA ALA A 203 27.89 -2.49 16.62
C ALA A 203 29.16 -3.03 15.91
N MET A 204 30.00 -3.80 16.61
CA MET A 204 31.15 -4.48 16.01
C MET A 204 30.76 -5.75 15.24
N GLY A 205 29.55 -6.27 15.45
CA GLY A 205 29.05 -7.48 14.80
C GLY A 205 28.41 -8.47 15.77
N VAL A 206 28.28 -9.71 15.31
CA VAL A 206 27.74 -10.82 16.09
C VAL A 206 28.72 -11.19 17.20
N VAL A 207 28.24 -11.16 18.45
CA VAL A 207 29.02 -11.55 19.63
C VAL A 207 28.88 -13.04 19.88
N ASP A 208 27.65 -13.55 19.87
CA ASP A 208 27.38 -14.99 20.01
C ASP A 208 25.99 -15.36 19.48
N ILE A 209 25.81 -16.63 19.10
CA ILE A 209 24.55 -17.21 18.60
C ILE A 209 24.38 -18.61 19.19
N GLU A 210 23.31 -18.82 19.95
CA GLU A 210 22.88 -20.13 20.43
C GLU A 210 21.61 -20.57 19.70
N LEU A 211 21.70 -21.68 18.95
CA LEU A 211 20.54 -22.33 18.35
C LEU A 211 19.82 -23.18 19.40
N ARG A 212 18.52 -22.93 19.57
CA ARG A 212 17.65 -23.67 20.48
C ARG A 212 16.54 -24.36 19.71
N VAL A 213 16.29 -25.61 20.07
CA VAL A 213 15.17 -26.38 19.55
C VAL A 213 14.03 -26.28 20.56
N ALA A 214 12.85 -25.82 20.12
CA ALA A 214 11.71 -25.80 21.02
C ALA A 214 11.35 -27.23 21.42
N GLU A 215 11.32 -27.51 22.73
CA GLU A 215 10.86 -28.81 23.22
C GLU A 215 9.39 -29.02 22.83
N LYS A 216 9.13 -30.10 22.09
CA LYS A 216 7.76 -30.46 21.72
C LYS A 216 6.97 -30.71 23.00
N PRO A 217 5.78 -30.10 23.20
CA PRO A 217 4.91 -30.51 24.29
C PRO A 217 4.62 -32.00 24.12
N LYS A 218 4.86 -32.80 25.18
CA LYS A 218 4.57 -34.23 25.17
C LYS A 218 3.10 -34.43 24.79
N GLN A 219 2.84 -34.92 23.58
CA GLN A 219 1.50 -35.34 23.19
C GLN A 219 1.12 -36.55 24.03
N ARG A 220 0.03 -36.46 24.80
CA ARG A 220 -0.57 -37.65 25.40
C ARG A 220 -1.20 -38.47 24.28
N ARG A 221 -0.90 -39.77 24.23
CA ARG A 221 -1.84 -40.72 23.63
C ARG A 221 -3.12 -40.67 24.44
N ILE A 222 -4.24 -40.38 23.80
CA ILE A 222 -5.55 -40.63 24.39
C ILE A 222 -5.84 -42.09 24.08
N ASP A 223 -5.41 -42.98 24.97
CA ASP A 223 -5.93 -44.34 24.95
C ASP A 223 -7.39 -44.30 25.43
N GLY A 224 -8.24 -45.04 24.73
CA GLY A 224 -9.67 -44.81 24.63
C GLY A 224 -10.48 -44.85 25.93
N VAL A 225 -11.65 -44.21 25.80
CA VAL A 225 -12.94 -44.46 26.47
C VAL A 225 -12.92 -44.80 27.96
N GLY A 226 -13.29 -43.80 28.75
CA GLY A 226 -14.02 -44.00 30.00
C GLY A 226 -13.16 -44.14 31.25
N ARG A 227 -12.93 -43.03 31.95
CA ARG A 227 -13.03 -42.93 33.43
C ARG A 227 -12.83 -41.48 33.90
N LYS A 228 -13.61 -41.14 34.92
CA LYS A 228 -13.82 -39.80 35.51
C LYS A 228 -12.53 -39.01 35.75
N ARG A 229 -12.58 -37.69 35.50
CA ARG A 229 -11.52 -36.71 35.78
C ARG A 229 -11.06 -36.81 37.24
N LYS A 230 -9.87 -37.38 37.48
CA LYS A 230 -9.11 -37.09 38.71
C LYS A 230 -8.34 -35.79 38.50
N HIS A 231 -8.57 -34.83 39.38
CA HIS A 231 -7.76 -33.61 39.48
C HIS A 231 -6.30 -34.04 39.67
N THR A 232 -5.44 -33.75 38.71
CA THR A 232 -3.98 -33.95 38.80
C THR A 232 -3.29 -32.62 38.57
N PRO A 233 -2.15 -32.37 39.24
CA PRO A 233 -1.63 -31.03 39.47
C PRO A 233 -1.08 -30.41 38.18
N ASN A 234 -1.21 -29.08 38.12
CA ASN A 234 -0.73 -28.12 37.13
C ASN A 234 0.31 -28.68 36.13
N VAL A 235 -0.12 -28.98 34.91
CA VAL A 235 0.73 -29.51 33.83
C VAL A 235 1.62 -28.38 33.28
N LYS A 236 2.95 -28.57 33.28
CA LYS A 236 3.94 -27.62 32.72
C LYS A 236 3.61 -27.33 31.25
N LYS A 237 3.14 -26.12 30.96
CA LYS A 237 3.09 -25.54 29.61
C LYS A 237 4.53 -25.45 29.06
N SER A 238 4.71 -25.57 27.74
CA SER A 238 6.00 -25.28 27.11
C SER A 238 6.40 -23.85 27.50
N LYS A 239 7.42 -23.71 28.35
CA LYS A 239 7.91 -22.39 28.72
C LYS A 239 8.75 -21.90 27.54
N GLY A 240 8.36 -20.77 26.96
CA GLY A 240 9.21 -20.04 26.02
C GLY A 240 10.49 -19.56 26.71
N THR A 241 11.24 -18.67 26.08
CA THR A 241 12.46 -18.19 26.71
C THR A 241 12.16 -17.40 27.98
N THR A 242 12.87 -17.75 29.04
CA THR A 242 12.73 -17.16 30.37
C THR A 242 13.97 -16.33 30.67
N ALA A 243 13.89 -15.41 31.63
CA ALA A 243 15.04 -14.61 32.07
C ALA A 243 16.28 -15.48 32.40
N GLY A 244 16.07 -16.67 33.00
CA GLY A 244 17.16 -17.61 33.29
C GLY A 244 17.90 -18.11 32.05
N HIS A 245 17.23 -18.21 30.89
CA HIS A 245 17.90 -18.59 29.66
C HIS A 245 18.84 -17.50 29.15
N TYR A 246 18.44 -16.23 29.22
CA TYR A 246 19.31 -15.10 28.90
C TYR A 246 20.52 -15.03 29.83
N LEU A 247 20.31 -15.24 31.14
CA LEU A 247 21.40 -15.26 32.11
C LEU A 247 22.39 -16.41 31.83
N ASN A 248 21.90 -17.61 31.53
CA ASN A 248 22.77 -18.74 31.18
C ASN A 248 23.56 -18.47 29.90
N PHE A 249 22.94 -17.86 28.89
CA PHE A 249 23.61 -17.50 27.63
C PHE A 249 24.74 -16.49 27.86
N ILE A 250 24.51 -15.49 28.71
CA ILE A 250 25.54 -14.52 29.10
C ILE A 250 26.65 -15.18 29.94
N GLN A 251 26.29 -16.08 30.87
CA GLN A 251 27.24 -16.76 31.76
C GLN A 251 28.14 -17.78 31.04
N LYS A 252 27.63 -18.44 29.99
CA LYS A 252 28.41 -19.40 29.19
C LYS A 252 29.52 -18.72 28.38
N ASN A 253 29.34 -17.44 28.07
CA ASN A 253 30.27 -16.64 27.29
C ASN A 253 30.76 -15.45 28.12
N PRO A 254 31.49 -15.69 29.23
CA PRO A 254 32.17 -14.59 29.90
C PRO A 254 33.20 -14.03 28.92
N LYS A 255 33.13 -12.72 28.69
CA LYS A 255 34.20 -11.98 27.99
C LYS A 255 35.50 -12.10 28.76
#